data_AF-A0A5C7UJ92-F1
#
_entry.id   AF-A0A5C7UJ92-F1
#
_cell.length_a   1.000
_cell.length_b   1.000
_cell.length_c   1.000
_cell.angle_alpha   90.00
_cell.angle_beta   90.00
_cell.angle_gamma   90.00
#
_symmetry.space_group_name_H-M   'P 1'
#
loop_
_entity.id
_entity.type
_entity.pdbx_description
1 polymer ?
#
loop_
_entity_poly.entity_id
_entity_poly.type
_entity_poly.pdbx_seq_one_letter_code
_entity_poly.pdbx_strand_id
1 'polypeptide(L)' 'HPSNRMQPSNPDIEITRKLKEGCNLCDLVLLDHMIVSGDLTKYYSFIDEGIL' A
#
# COMPACT_ATOMS: atom_id res chain seq x y z
N HIS A 1 3.36 -4.08 -9.25
CA HIS A 1 2.48 -4.52 -10.34
C HIS A 1 3.27 -4.80 -11.62
N PRO A 2 3.17 -6.02 -12.18
CA PRO A 2 3.76 -6.38 -13.48
C PRO A 2 3.18 -5.59 -14.66
N SER A 3 1.97 -5.04 -14.53
CA SER A 3 1.29 -4.25 -15.55
C SER A 3 1.81 -2.82 -15.69
N ASN A 4 2.79 -2.41 -14.88
CA ASN A 4 3.25 -1.01 -14.74
C ASN A 4 2.16 0.00 -14.34
N ARG A 5 0.97 -0.46 -13.93
CA ARG A 5 -0.07 0.41 -13.38
C ARG A 5 0.21 0.65 -11.89
N MET A 6 0.39 1.92 -11.53
CA MET A 6 0.70 2.32 -10.15
C MET A 6 -0.53 2.50 -9.27
N GLN A 7 -1.70 2.73 -9.87
CA GLN A 7 -2.95 2.85 -9.14
C GLN A 7 -3.27 1.56 -8.38
N PRO A 8 -3.57 1.65 -7.08
CA PRO A 8 -4.03 0.50 -6.31
C PRO A 8 -5.36 -0.01 -6.86
N SER A 9 -5.53 -1.32 -6.82
CA SER A 9 -6.81 -1.97 -7.05
C SER A 9 -7.65 -1.97 -5.76
N ASN A 10 -8.95 -2.26 -5.89
CA ASN A 10 -9.81 -2.40 -4.71
C ASN A 10 -9.29 -3.46 -3.71
N PRO A 11 -8.79 -4.64 -4.16
CA PRO A 11 -8.12 -5.59 -3.27
C PRO A 11 -6.92 -5.01 -2.52
N ASP A 12 -6.09 -4.18 -3.16
CA ASP A 12 -4.92 -3.56 -2.52
C ASP A 12 -5.36 -2.61 -1.39
N ILE A 13 -6.41 -1.82 -1.62
CA ILE A 13 -6.99 -0.94 -0.59
C ILE A 13 -7.56 -1.76 0.56
N GLU A 14 -8.30 -2.82 0.26
CA GLU A 14 -8.96 -3.62 1.29
C GLU A 14 -7.96 -4.39 2.16
N ILE A 15 -6.88 -4.95 1.57
CA ILE A 15 -5.84 -5.61 2.35
C ILE A 15 -5.05 -4.60 3.20
N THR A 16 -4.81 -3.39 2.68
CA THR A 16 -4.17 -2.30 3.45
C THR A 16 -4.97 -1.99 4.71
N ARG A 17 -6.29 -1.85 4.59
CA ARG A 17 -7.17 -1.59 5.73
C ARG A 17 -7.10 -2.71 6.77
N LYS A 18 -7.20 -3.98 6.34
CA LYS A 18 -7.12 -5.15 7.23
C LYS A 18 -5.76 -5.24 7.94
N LEU A 19 -4.67 -4.95 7.23
CA LEU A 19 -3.32 -4.93 7.80
C LEU A 19 -3.16 -3.79 8.80
N LYS A 20 -3.64 -2.57 8.50
CA LYS A 20 -3.62 -1.44 9.44
C LYS A 20 -4.34 -1.78 10.74
N GLU A 21 -5.54 -2.34 10.64
CA GLU A 21 -6.32 -2.80 11.79
C GLU A 21 -5.58 -3.89 12.58
N GLY A 22 -5.00 -4.88 11.89
CA GLY A 22 -4.22 -5.94 12.52
C GLY A 22 -2.95 -5.43 13.23
N CYS A 23 -2.21 -4.51 12.61
CA CYS A 23 -1.04 -3.87 13.22
C CYS A 23 -1.43 -3.13 14.52
N ASN A 24 -2.51 -2.36 14.49
CA ASN A 24 -3.01 -1.64 15.66
C ASN A 24 -3.36 -2.56 16.83
N LEU A 25 -3.88 -3.76 16.56
CA LEU A 25 -4.18 -4.76 17.59
C LEU A 25 -2.92 -5.32 18.27
N CYS A 26 -1.77 -5.26 17.60
CA CYS A 26 -0.50 -5.77 18.08
C CYS A 26 0.44 -4.65 18.58
N ASP A 27 -0.05 -3.43 18.76
CA ASP A 27 0.76 -2.24 19.06
C ASP A 27 1.89 -2.00 18.03
N LEU A 28 1.64 -2.37 16.77
CA LEU A 28 2.51 -2.14 15.63
C LEU A 28 1.94 -1.04 14.73
N VAL A 29 2.82 -0.32 14.04
CA VAL A 29 2.43 0.71 13.06
C VAL A 29 2.72 0.21 11.65
N LEU A 30 1.71 0.20 10.79
CA LEU A 30 1.90 0.03 9.35
C LEU A 30 2.48 1.32 8.78
N LEU A 31 3.78 1.31 8.48
CA LEU A 31 4.50 2.51 8.07
C LEU A 31 4.15 2.98 6.65
N ASP A 32 3.89 2.07 5.72
CA ASP A 32 3.40 2.41 4.38
C ASP A 32 2.91 1.14 3.68
N HIS A 33 2.14 1.32 2.61
CA HIS A 33 1.95 0.32 1.57
C HIS A 33 2.50 0.86 0.26
N MET A 34 3.61 0.27 -0.20
CA MET A 34 4.23 0.66 -1.46
C MET A 34 3.85 -0.29 -2.59
N ILE A 35 3.29 0.22 -3.68
CA ILE A 35 3.18 -0.52 -4.94
C ILE A 35 4.41 -0.19 -5.79
N VAL A 36 5.19 -1.21 -6.11
CA VAL A 36 6.38 -1.09 -6.98
C VAL A 36 6.11 -1.80 -8.31
N SER A 37 6.61 -1.25 -9.43
CA SER A 37 6.45 -1.86 -10.76
C SER A 37 7.76 -2.42 -11.31
N GLY A 38 7.72 -3.03 -12.50
CA GLY A 38 8.95 -3.45 -13.18
C GLY A 38 9.85 -2.28 -13.57
N ASP A 39 9.28 -1.08 -13.69
CA ASP A 39 10.01 0.18 -13.77
C ASP A 39 10.42 0.62 -12.36
N LEU A 40 11.71 0.45 -12.02
CA LEU A 40 12.28 0.78 -10.71
C LEU A 40 12.28 2.27 -10.39
N THR A 41 11.90 3.14 -11.34
CA THR A 41 11.81 4.59 -11.12
C THR A 41 10.45 5.03 -10.59
N LYS A 42 9.46 4.13 -10.55
CA LYS A 42 8.08 4.45 -10.17
C LYS A 42 7.61 3.59 -9.01
N TYR A 43 7.09 4.27 -7.99
CA TYR A 43 6.38 3.67 -6.87
C TYR A 43 5.10 4.47 -6.58
N TYR A 44 4.17 3.83 -5.88
CA TYR A 44 2.99 4.47 -5.30
C TYR A 44 3.05 4.24 -3.79
N SER A 45 3.07 5.32 -3.01
CA SER A 45 3.03 5.27 -1.54
C SER A 45 1.62 5.61 -1.08
N PHE A 46 1.04 4.78 -0.22
CA PHE A 46 -0.29 5.04 0.32
C PHE A 46 -0.26 6.20 1.32
N ILE A 47 0.86 6.41 2.03
CA ILE A 47 1.05 7.59 2.89
C ILE A 47 1.13 8.88 2.08
N ASP A 48 1.98 8.92 1.05
CA ASP A 48 2.18 10.15 0.26
C ASP A 48 0.87 10.60 -0.41
N GLU A 49 -0.01 9.64 -0.70
CA GLU A 49 -1.29 9.85 -1.37
C GLU A 49 -2.45 10.05 -0.37
N GLY A 50 -2.19 10.01 0.94
CA GLY A 50 -3.15 10.30 2.01
C GLY A 50 -4.25 9.24 2.17
N ILE A 51 -4.00 8.00 1.73
CA ILE A 51 -4.96 6.90 1.80
C ILE A 51 -4.74 6.06 3.07
N LEU A 52 -3.50 6.02 3.58
CA LEU A 52 -3.13 5.37 4.85
C LEU A 52 -3.00 6.40 5.97
#